data_AF-A0A4R5F3R5-F1
#
_entry.id   AF-A0A4R5F3R5-F1
#
_cell.length_a   1.000
_cell.length_b   1.000
_cell.length_c   1.000
_cell.angle_alpha   90.00
_cell.angle_beta   90.00
_cell.angle_gamma   90.00
#
_symmetry.space_group_name_H-M   'P 1'
#
loop_
_entity.id
_entity.type
_entity.pdbx_description
1 polymer ?
#
loop_
_entity_poly.entity_id
_entity_poly.type
_entity_poly.pdbx_seq_one_letter_code
_entity_poly.pdbx_strand_id
1 'polypeptide(L)'
;MIKPIRITFFYLLIITSLFFNSCNNLIPTAFWKNFESDYIVENISDQGPYGGHRAMYWKTESKKTFKSEKIIAFAKENGWTLTGTEKFNSESMKDWKENGKSVFPLTSQGFKPELLEDNISKDFPRWINSDITVYKFKTNFVTIEPGTDNSIEENGFVIINKDGNEMSVYNLWGE
;
A
#
# COMPACT_ATOMS: atom_id res chain seq x y z
N MET A 1 24.07 -18.05 -58.78
CA MET A 1 23.51 -16.75 -58.36
C MET A 1 22.45 -17.02 -57.31
N ILE A 2 22.83 -17.04 -56.03
CA ILE A 2 21.99 -17.50 -54.91
C ILE A 2 21.35 -16.27 -54.25
N LYS A 3 20.01 -16.21 -54.23
CA LYS A 3 19.23 -15.09 -53.68
C LYS A 3 19.36 -15.03 -52.15
N PRO A 4 19.81 -13.91 -51.54
CA PRO A 4 19.88 -13.76 -50.10
C PRO A 4 18.53 -13.26 -49.58
N ILE A 5 17.50 -14.11 -49.59
CA ILE A 5 16.14 -13.74 -49.14
C ILE A 5 15.79 -14.40 -47.79
N ARG A 6 16.51 -15.45 -47.38
CA ARG A 6 16.17 -16.23 -46.17
C ARG A 6 16.78 -15.71 -44.86
N ILE A 7 17.88 -14.95 -44.91
CA ILE A 7 18.57 -14.49 -43.69
C ILE A 7 17.86 -13.26 -43.10
N THR A 8 17.32 -12.38 -43.95
CA THR A 8 16.67 -11.13 -43.51
C THR A 8 15.37 -11.36 -42.74
N PHE A 9 14.66 -12.46 -43.00
CA PHE A 9 13.40 -12.78 -42.31
C PHE A 9 13.60 -13.29 -40.88
N PHE A 10 14.74 -13.93 -40.59
CA PHE A 10 15.07 -14.46 -39.26
C PHE A 10 15.45 -13.36 -38.27
N TYR A 11 16.16 -12.32 -38.72
CA TYR A 11 16.49 -11.16 -37.88
C TYR A 11 15.27 -10.30 -37.54
N LEU A 12 14.27 -10.23 -38.44
CA LEU A 12 13.02 -9.51 -38.18
C LEU A 12 12.21 -10.15 -37.04
N LEU A 13 12.23 -11.49 -36.94
CA LEU A 13 11.55 -12.25 -35.88
C LEU A 13 12.19 -12.08 -34.49
N ILE A 14 13.53 -11.95 -34.42
CA ILE A 14 14.26 -11.74 -33.16
C ILE A 14 14.07 -10.31 -32.63
N ILE A 15 13.90 -9.32 -33.51
CA ILE A 15 13.65 -7.93 -33.08
C ILE A 15 12.21 -7.76 -32.56
N THR A 16 11.23 -8.51 -33.08
CA THR A 16 9.84 -8.46 -32.58
C THR A 16 9.61 -9.12 -31.22
N SER A 17 10.47 -10.05 -30.78
CA SER A 17 10.31 -10.69 -29.46
C SER A 17 10.88 -9.85 -28.30
N LEU A 18 11.64 -8.79 -28.60
CA LEU A 18 12.22 -7.90 -27.58
C LEU A 18 11.25 -6.80 -27.09
N PHE A 19 10.05 -6.68 -27.67
CA PHE A 19 9.07 -5.63 -27.32
C PHE A 19 7.94 -6.07 -26.37
N PHE A 20 7.94 -7.32 -25.88
CA PHE A 20 6.88 -7.82 -24.98
C PHE A 20 7.21 -7.75 -23.48
N ASN A 21 8.36 -7.22 -23.07
CA ASN A 21 8.55 -6.76 -21.68
C ASN A 21 8.04 -5.32 -21.52
N SER A 22 6.92 -5.01 -22.18
CA SER A 22 6.15 -3.79 -21.96
C SER A 22 5.85 -3.70 -20.46
N CYS A 23 6.26 -2.59 -19.86
CA CYS A 23 5.96 -2.15 -18.51
C CYS A 23 4.83 -2.97 -17.85
N ASN A 24 5.19 -3.89 -16.95
CA ASN A 24 4.23 -4.32 -15.95
C ASN A 24 3.83 -3.04 -15.24
N ASN A 25 2.62 -2.54 -15.48
CA ASN A 25 1.97 -1.56 -14.63
C ASN A 25 1.80 -2.24 -13.27
N LEU A 26 2.90 -2.29 -12.51
CA LEU A 26 2.97 -2.80 -11.16
C LEU A 26 2.25 -1.74 -10.34
N ILE A 27 0.91 -1.85 -10.33
CA ILE A 27 0.05 -0.99 -9.52
C ILE A 27 0.56 -1.16 -8.09
N PRO A 28 1.08 -0.08 -7.47
CA PRO A 28 1.57 -0.16 -6.11
C PRO A 28 0.54 -0.85 -5.23
N THR A 29 0.99 -1.81 -4.44
CA THR A 29 0.16 -2.36 -3.34
C THR A 29 -1.04 -3.19 -3.82
N ALA A 30 -1.16 -3.49 -5.13
CA ALA A 30 -2.27 -4.30 -5.67
C ALA A 30 -2.25 -5.77 -5.22
N PHE A 31 -1.07 -6.29 -4.86
CA PHE A 31 -0.90 -7.66 -4.39
C PHE A 31 -1.74 -7.98 -3.14
N TRP A 32 -2.06 -6.97 -2.32
CA TRP A 32 -2.92 -7.13 -1.15
C TRP A 32 -4.31 -7.65 -1.47
N LYS A 33 -4.83 -7.45 -2.70
CA LYS A 33 -6.10 -8.04 -3.13
C LYS A 33 -6.14 -9.56 -3.05
N ASN A 34 -4.97 -10.21 -3.08
CA ASN A 34 -4.84 -11.67 -3.00
C ASN A 34 -4.66 -12.16 -1.56
N PHE A 35 -4.49 -11.27 -0.58
CA PHE A 35 -4.38 -11.64 0.82
C PHE A 35 -5.77 -11.80 1.42
N GLU A 36 -6.14 -13.04 1.76
CA GLU A 36 -7.40 -13.36 2.44
C GLU A 36 -8.61 -12.65 1.78
N SER A 37 -8.69 -12.75 0.44
CA SER A 37 -9.58 -11.93 -0.41
C SER A 37 -11.05 -11.99 -0.01
N ASP A 38 -11.47 -13.14 0.55
CA ASP A 38 -12.85 -13.39 0.97
C ASP A 38 -13.28 -12.50 2.15
N TYR A 39 -12.33 -11.86 2.85
CA TYR A 39 -12.62 -10.98 3.98
C TYR A 39 -12.50 -9.48 3.64
N ILE A 40 -12.23 -9.10 2.38
CA ILE A 40 -12.16 -7.70 1.97
C ILE A 40 -13.56 -7.08 2.04
N VAL A 41 -13.68 -5.97 2.76
CA VAL A 41 -14.91 -5.16 2.85
C VAL A 41 -14.77 -3.87 2.06
N GLU A 42 -13.62 -3.20 2.14
CA GLU A 42 -13.36 -1.94 1.42
C GLU A 42 -12.03 -2.01 0.67
N ASN A 43 -11.98 -1.35 -0.49
CA ASN A 43 -10.78 -1.21 -1.32
C ASN A 43 -10.83 0.10 -2.10
N ILE A 44 -10.28 1.14 -1.50
CA ILE A 44 -10.06 2.46 -2.09
C ILE A 44 -8.71 2.45 -2.81
N SER A 45 -8.69 2.94 -4.03
CA SER A 45 -7.52 2.95 -4.88
C SER A 45 -7.61 4.14 -5.82
N ASP A 46 -6.70 5.10 -5.65
CA ASP A 46 -6.48 6.17 -6.61
C ASP A 46 -5.10 5.98 -7.26
N GLN A 47 -5.02 6.23 -8.57
CA GLN A 47 -3.84 6.00 -9.40
C GLN A 47 -3.71 7.20 -10.35
N GLY A 48 -3.02 8.22 -9.89
CA GLY A 48 -2.70 9.41 -10.67
C GLY A 48 -1.38 9.28 -11.43
N PRO A 49 -1.16 10.16 -12.42
CA PRO A 49 0.11 10.20 -13.17
C PRO A 49 1.32 10.62 -12.31
N TYR A 50 1.08 11.26 -11.16
CA TYR A 50 2.13 11.78 -10.27
C TYR A 50 2.22 11.05 -8.93
N GLY A 51 1.33 10.09 -8.68
CA GLY A 51 1.21 9.45 -7.38
C GLY A 51 -0.15 8.81 -7.19
N GLY A 52 -0.39 8.29 -6.00
CA GLY A 52 -1.68 7.73 -5.65
C GLY A 52 -1.67 7.15 -4.26
N HIS A 53 -2.83 6.62 -3.89
CA HIS A 53 -3.00 6.00 -2.59
C HIS A 53 -3.81 4.71 -2.68
N ARG A 54 -3.66 3.90 -1.65
CA ARG A 54 -4.48 2.72 -1.42
C ARG A 54 -4.89 2.65 0.04
N ALA A 55 -6.16 2.39 0.27
CA ALA A 55 -6.69 2.03 1.58
C ALA A 55 -7.58 0.80 1.43
N MET A 56 -7.30 -0.26 2.17
CA MET A 56 -8.07 -1.50 2.13
C MET A 56 -8.44 -1.95 3.54
N TYR A 57 -9.59 -2.60 3.68
CA TYR A 57 -10.11 -3.08 4.95
C TYR A 57 -10.61 -4.51 4.82
N TRP A 58 -10.23 -5.33 5.79
CA TRP A 58 -10.69 -6.69 5.95
C TRP A 58 -11.40 -6.87 7.28
N LYS A 59 -12.46 -7.66 7.28
CA LYS A 59 -13.21 -8.02 8.48
C LYS A 59 -13.67 -9.46 8.42
N THR A 60 -13.62 -10.11 9.58
CA THR A 60 -14.19 -11.44 9.79
C THR A 60 -14.78 -11.53 11.20
N GLU A 61 -15.72 -12.46 11.37
CA GLU A 61 -16.27 -12.79 12.68
C GLU A 61 -15.33 -13.68 13.51
N SER A 62 -14.37 -14.35 12.86
CA SER A 62 -13.42 -15.24 13.52
C SER A 62 -12.25 -14.48 14.13
N LYS A 63 -12.04 -14.63 15.45
CA LYS A 63 -10.87 -14.06 16.13
C LYS A 63 -9.57 -14.74 15.67
N LYS A 64 -8.47 -13.98 15.71
CA LYS A 64 -7.10 -14.44 15.37
C LYS A 64 -6.94 -14.95 13.93
N THR A 65 -7.80 -14.51 13.02
CA THR A 65 -7.66 -14.77 11.57
C THR A 65 -6.47 -14.02 11.00
N PHE A 66 -6.37 -12.72 11.30
CA PHE A 66 -5.28 -11.85 10.86
C PHE A 66 -4.12 -11.94 11.85
N LYS A 67 -3.15 -12.81 11.54
CA LYS A 67 -1.95 -13.03 12.35
C LYS A 67 -0.78 -12.20 11.82
N SER A 68 -0.12 -11.50 12.73
CA SER A 68 1.01 -10.62 12.44
C SER A 68 2.12 -11.32 11.66
N GLU A 69 2.46 -12.56 12.02
CA GLU A 69 3.52 -13.31 11.35
C GLU A 69 3.19 -13.58 9.88
N LYS A 70 1.94 -13.95 9.59
CA LYS A 70 1.47 -14.21 8.22
C LYS A 70 1.45 -12.93 7.39
N ILE A 71 1.01 -11.83 7.98
CA ILE A 71 0.93 -10.52 7.33
C ILE A 71 2.31 -9.97 7.00
N ILE A 72 3.25 -10.03 7.96
CA ILE A 72 4.62 -9.57 7.75
C ILE A 72 5.32 -10.43 6.70
N ALA A 73 5.13 -11.76 6.74
CA ALA A 73 5.68 -12.66 5.72
C ALA A 73 5.14 -12.33 4.32
N PHE A 74 3.82 -12.15 4.19
CA PHE A 74 3.19 -11.80 2.92
C PHE A 74 3.67 -10.43 2.39
N ALA A 75 3.77 -9.43 3.26
CA ALA A 75 4.32 -8.12 2.88
C ALA A 75 5.78 -8.26 2.38
N LYS A 76 6.61 -9.02 3.09
CA LYS A 76 8.00 -9.29 2.74
C LYS A 76 8.16 -9.99 1.39
N GLU A 77 7.35 -11.01 1.13
CA GLU A 77 7.32 -11.73 -0.16
C GLU A 77 6.99 -10.81 -1.34
N ASN A 78 6.27 -9.71 -1.07
CA ASN A 78 5.89 -8.70 -2.07
C ASN A 78 6.77 -7.44 -2.02
N GLY A 79 7.96 -7.54 -1.40
CA GLY A 79 8.98 -6.49 -1.43
C GLY A 79 8.79 -5.36 -0.40
N TRP A 80 7.91 -5.54 0.59
CA TRP A 80 7.79 -4.60 1.71
C TRP A 80 8.72 -5.02 2.84
N THR A 81 9.49 -4.07 3.39
CA THR A 81 10.42 -4.33 4.49
C THR A 81 9.89 -3.70 5.77
N LEU A 82 9.66 -4.50 6.82
CA LEU A 82 9.20 -3.99 8.11
C LEU A 82 10.28 -3.09 8.73
N THR A 83 9.90 -1.85 9.07
CA THR A 83 10.78 -0.84 9.69
C THR A 83 10.41 -0.57 11.15
N GLY A 84 9.14 -0.76 11.52
CA GLY A 84 8.67 -0.43 12.86
C GLY A 84 7.37 -1.11 13.24
N THR A 85 7.07 -1.10 14.54
CA THR A 85 5.79 -1.57 15.09
C THR A 85 5.41 -0.68 16.26
N GLU A 86 4.19 -0.16 16.24
CA GLU A 86 3.66 0.71 17.28
C GLU A 86 2.27 0.25 17.71
N LYS A 87 1.91 0.48 18.97
CA LYS A 87 0.62 0.10 19.54
C LYS A 87 -0.11 1.34 19.98
N PHE A 88 -1.39 1.41 19.65
CA PHE A 88 -2.27 2.50 20.01
C PHE A 88 -3.51 1.94 20.69
N ASN A 89 -3.93 2.58 21.77
CA ASN A 89 -5.21 2.29 22.40
C ASN A 89 -6.30 3.19 21.83
N SER A 90 -7.55 2.75 21.92
CA SER A 90 -8.71 3.49 21.42
C SER A 90 -8.78 4.96 21.89
N GLU A 91 -8.40 5.23 23.14
CA GLU A 91 -8.38 6.58 23.72
C GLU A 91 -7.36 7.50 23.04
N SER A 92 -6.13 7.01 22.79
CA SER A 92 -5.08 7.76 22.10
C SER A 92 -5.42 8.08 20.64
N MET A 93 -6.34 7.30 20.04
CA MET A 93 -6.79 7.51 18.67
C MET A 93 -8.10 8.29 18.59
N LYS A 94 -8.66 8.77 19.70
CA LYS A 94 -9.95 9.48 19.68
C LYS A 94 -9.92 10.75 18.84
N ASP A 95 -8.75 11.36 18.77
CA ASP A 95 -8.48 12.62 18.08
C ASP A 95 -8.02 12.38 16.64
N TRP A 96 -7.84 11.12 16.21
CA TRP A 96 -7.56 10.76 14.82
C TRP A 96 -8.82 10.93 13.96
N LYS A 97 -9.19 12.18 13.74
CA LYS A 97 -10.41 12.59 13.06
C LYS A 97 -10.16 13.80 12.18
N GLU A 98 -10.84 13.82 11.05
CA GLU A 98 -10.92 14.98 10.19
C GLU A 98 -12.38 15.26 9.84
N ASN A 99 -12.83 16.50 10.08
CA ASN A 99 -14.24 16.88 9.93
C ASN A 99 -15.21 15.90 10.62
N GLY A 100 -14.83 15.41 11.80
CA GLY A 100 -15.60 14.47 12.61
C GLY A 100 -15.56 13.00 12.16
N LYS A 101 -14.87 12.67 11.06
CA LYS A 101 -14.73 11.29 10.56
C LYS A 101 -13.40 10.69 11.03
N SER A 102 -13.41 9.43 11.47
CA SER A 102 -12.19 8.72 11.85
C SER A 102 -11.26 8.53 10.64
N VAL A 103 -10.02 8.99 10.76
CA VAL A 103 -8.98 8.86 9.73
C VAL A 103 -7.76 8.14 10.30
N PHE A 104 -6.97 7.50 9.44
CA PHE A 104 -5.63 7.04 9.76
C PHE A 104 -4.68 8.21 9.47
N PRO A 105 -3.80 8.59 10.41
CA PRO A 105 -3.04 9.83 10.30
C PRO A 105 -1.81 9.68 9.38
N LEU A 106 -2.06 9.28 8.13
CA LEU A 106 -1.09 9.27 7.05
C LEU A 106 -1.26 10.56 6.24
N THR A 107 -0.16 11.30 6.11
CA THR A 107 -0.08 12.63 5.50
C THR A 107 0.97 12.61 4.39
N SER A 108 1.04 13.69 3.61
CA SER A 108 2.15 14.00 2.69
C SER A 108 3.52 13.94 3.36
N GLN A 109 3.59 14.21 4.67
CA GLN A 109 4.81 14.15 5.48
C GLN A 109 5.00 12.79 6.18
N GLY A 110 4.22 11.78 5.81
CA GLY A 110 4.25 10.43 6.36
C GLY A 110 3.24 10.22 7.49
N PHE A 111 3.48 9.19 8.31
CA PHE A 111 2.60 8.87 9.45
C PHE A 111 2.84 9.83 10.62
N LYS A 112 1.83 10.63 10.97
CA LYS A 112 1.88 11.70 11.98
C LYS A 112 0.72 11.56 12.98
N PRO A 113 0.86 10.73 14.03
CA PRO A 113 -0.19 10.49 15.04
C PRO A 113 -0.78 11.74 15.72
N GLU A 114 -0.03 12.84 15.73
CA GLU A 114 -0.48 14.13 16.29
C GLU A 114 -1.38 14.94 15.34
N LEU A 115 -1.75 14.36 14.18
CA LEU A 115 -2.55 14.94 13.09
C LEU A 115 -2.20 16.40 12.77
N LEU A 116 -1.40 16.57 11.72
CA LEU A 116 -1.25 17.85 11.05
C LEU A 116 -2.47 18.06 10.13
N GLU A 117 -2.94 19.31 9.98
CA GLU A 117 -3.95 19.62 8.96
C GLU A 117 -3.38 19.30 7.57
N ASP A 118 -3.76 18.15 7.02
CA ASP A 118 -3.39 17.70 5.69
C ASP A 118 -4.61 17.08 5.01
N ASN A 119 -4.96 17.62 3.84
CA ASN A 119 -6.08 17.14 3.02
C ASN A 119 -5.92 15.69 2.58
N ILE A 120 -4.69 15.16 2.51
CA ILE A 120 -4.41 13.77 2.14
C ILE A 120 -4.99 12.79 3.17
N SER A 121 -5.06 13.16 4.45
CA SER A 121 -5.53 12.24 5.49
C SER A 121 -7.00 11.82 5.32
N LYS A 122 -7.80 12.61 4.57
CA LYS A 122 -9.18 12.29 4.16
C LYS A 122 -9.28 11.01 3.33
N ASP A 123 -8.23 10.69 2.58
CA ASP A 123 -8.19 9.54 1.68
C ASP A 123 -7.89 8.23 2.42
N PHE A 124 -7.57 8.32 3.72
CA PHE A 124 -7.23 7.20 4.58
C PHE A 124 -8.24 7.04 5.72
N PRO A 125 -9.47 6.56 5.45
CA PRO A 125 -10.45 6.33 6.51
C PRO A 125 -9.95 5.28 7.49
N ARG A 126 -10.15 5.51 8.80
CA ARG A 126 -9.84 4.50 9.82
C ARG A 126 -11.09 3.70 10.18
N TRP A 127 -11.10 2.45 9.75
CA TRP A 127 -12.21 1.52 10.02
C TRP A 127 -12.15 0.89 11.42
N ILE A 128 -10.94 0.73 11.98
CA ILE A 128 -10.74 0.07 13.27
C ILE A 128 -10.69 1.12 14.40
N ASN A 129 -11.67 1.04 15.31
CA ASN A 129 -11.80 1.97 16.44
C ASN A 129 -11.37 1.40 17.80
N SER A 130 -11.10 0.10 17.89
CA SER A 130 -10.52 -0.55 19.07
C SER A 130 -9.02 -0.37 19.13
N ASP A 131 -8.36 -0.88 20.18
CA ASP A 131 -6.90 -0.97 20.24
C ASP A 131 -6.31 -1.65 19.00
N ILE A 132 -5.19 -1.11 18.52
CA ILE A 132 -4.52 -1.56 17.29
C ILE A 132 -3.01 -1.76 17.49
N THR A 133 -2.44 -2.58 16.60
CA THR A 133 -1.00 -2.59 16.31
C THR A 133 -0.80 -2.11 14.88
N VAL A 134 0.08 -1.13 14.69
CA VAL A 134 0.50 -0.57 13.41
C VAL A 134 1.86 -1.14 13.06
N TYR A 135 1.96 -1.82 11.93
CA TYR A 135 3.19 -2.27 11.31
C TYR A 135 3.57 -1.30 10.21
N LYS A 136 4.80 -0.78 10.28
CA LYS A 136 5.33 0.21 9.35
C LYS A 136 6.30 -0.46 8.39
N PHE A 137 6.19 -0.14 7.12
CA PHE A 137 6.96 -0.77 6.07
C PHE A 137 7.60 0.27 5.16
N LYS A 138 8.86 0.01 4.81
CA LYS A 138 9.48 0.54 3.60
C LYS A 138 8.94 -0.22 2.40
N THR A 139 8.44 0.49 1.39
CA THR A 139 7.93 -0.13 0.15
C THR A 139 8.91 0.09 -1.01
N ASN A 140 8.59 -0.45 -2.19
CA ASN A 140 9.36 -0.22 -3.42
C ASN A 140 9.04 1.13 -4.09
N PHE A 141 8.08 1.86 -3.54
CA PHE A 141 7.68 3.18 -4.02
C PHE A 141 7.95 4.18 -2.90
N VAL A 142 8.20 5.44 -3.25
CA VAL A 142 8.40 6.52 -2.28
C VAL A 142 7.25 7.51 -2.36
N THR A 143 6.95 8.16 -1.24
CA THR A 143 6.16 9.40 -1.22
C THR A 143 7.13 10.57 -1.33
N ILE A 144 6.76 11.61 -2.07
CA ILE A 144 7.50 12.87 -2.15
C ILE A 144 6.66 13.93 -1.44
N GLU A 145 7.24 14.64 -0.48
CA GLU A 145 6.53 15.76 0.16
C GLU A 145 6.34 16.90 -0.86
N PRO A 146 5.10 17.38 -1.09
CA PRO A 146 4.79 18.35 -2.13
C PRO A 146 5.65 19.61 -2.09
N GLY A 147 6.19 19.99 -3.25
CA GLY A 147 7.05 21.17 -3.38
C GLY A 147 8.44 21.04 -2.74
N THR A 148 8.86 19.83 -2.37
CA THR A 148 10.20 19.55 -1.84
C THR A 148 10.88 18.41 -2.60
N ASP A 149 12.14 18.12 -2.29
CA ASP A 149 12.86 16.91 -2.72
C ASP A 149 12.90 15.83 -1.62
N ASN A 150 12.12 16.00 -0.53
CA ASN A 150 12.09 15.07 0.58
C ASN A 150 11.33 13.80 0.19
N SER A 151 12.06 12.69 0.06
CA SER A 151 11.49 11.36 -0.16
C SER A 151 11.22 10.62 1.15
N ILE A 152 10.03 10.06 1.27
CA ILE A 152 9.59 9.24 2.41
C ILE A 152 9.49 7.80 1.94
N GLU A 153 10.34 6.94 2.50
CA GLU A 153 10.39 5.52 2.16
C GLU A 153 9.47 4.66 3.04
N GLU A 154 9.23 5.09 4.29
CA GLU A 154 8.25 4.46 5.20
C GLU A 154 6.84 4.98 4.87
N ASN A 155 6.22 4.38 3.87
CA ASN A 155 4.94 4.80 3.32
C ASN A 155 3.92 3.67 3.21
N GLY A 156 4.24 2.46 3.68
CA GLY A 156 3.33 1.32 3.75
C GLY A 156 2.95 0.99 5.19
N PHE A 157 1.66 0.83 5.47
CA PHE A 157 1.17 0.56 6.82
C PHE A 157 0.18 -0.59 6.80
N VAL A 158 0.31 -1.48 7.77
CA VAL A 158 -0.70 -2.50 8.07
C VAL A 158 -1.15 -2.33 9.51
N ILE A 159 -2.46 -2.36 9.72
CA ILE A 159 -3.06 -2.23 11.04
C ILE A 159 -3.85 -3.50 11.34
N ILE A 160 -3.74 -4.00 12.56
CA ILE A 160 -4.55 -5.12 13.05
C ILE A 160 -5.15 -4.71 14.39
N ASN A 161 -6.42 -5.04 14.61
CA ASN A 161 -7.04 -4.89 15.92
C ASN A 161 -6.53 -5.93 16.93
N LYS A 162 -6.72 -5.68 18.22
CA LYS A 162 -6.28 -6.59 19.30
C LYS A 162 -6.82 -8.02 19.18
N ASP A 163 -8.02 -8.19 18.65
CA ASP A 163 -8.68 -9.49 18.49
C ASP A 163 -8.21 -10.27 17.24
N GLY A 164 -7.49 -9.62 16.31
CA GLY A 164 -7.01 -10.21 15.07
C GLY A 164 -8.13 -10.59 14.09
N ASN A 165 -9.28 -9.93 14.14
CA ASN A 165 -10.41 -10.17 13.25
C ASN A 165 -10.72 -8.97 12.34
N GLU A 166 -9.98 -7.89 12.48
CA GLU A 166 -9.99 -6.74 11.58
C GLU A 166 -8.57 -6.37 11.19
N MET A 167 -8.37 -5.99 9.93
CA MET A 167 -7.11 -5.52 9.39
C MET A 167 -7.34 -4.40 8.39
N SER A 168 -6.42 -3.45 8.31
CA SER A 168 -6.39 -2.44 7.24
C SER A 168 -4.99 -2.30 6.67
N VAL A 169 -4.92 -1.91 5.39
CA VAL A 169 -3.68 -1.56 4.71
C VAL A 169 -3.79 -0.15 4.19
N TYR A 170 -2.76 0.66 4.39
CA TYR A 170 -2.66 2.01 3.85
C TYR A 170 -1.32 2.17 3.13
N ASN A 171 -1.33 2.84 1.98
CA ASN A 171 -0.12 3.20 1.28
C ASN A 171 -0.32 4.49 0.49
N LEU A 172 0.69 5.35 0.51
CA LEU A 172 0.80 6.57 -0.29
C LEU A 172 2.08 6.46 -1.11
N TRP A 173 2.07 6.97 -2.34
CA TRP A 173 3.28 7.08 -3.17
C TRP A 173 3.16 8.23 -4.15
N GLY A 174 4.29 8.67 -4.68
CA GLY A 174 4.36 9.87 -5.50
C GLY A 174 4.17 11.14 -4.68
N GLU A 175 3.87 12.24 -5.38
CA GLU A 175 3.61 13.57 -4.81
C GLU A 175 2.12 13.80 -4.55
#